data_AF-A0A0K9GBN5-F1
#
_entry.id   AF-A0A0K9GBN5-F1
#
_cell.length_a   1.000
_cell.length_b   1.000
_cell.length_c   1.000
_cell.angle_alpha   90.00
_cell.angle_beta   90.00
_cell.angle_gamma   90.00
#
_symmetry.space_group_name_H-M   'P 1'
#
loop_
_entity.id
_entity.type
_entity.pdbx_description
1 polymer ?
#
loop_
_entity_poly.entity_id
_entity_poly.type
_entity_poly.pdbx_seq_one_letter_code
_entity_poly.pdbx_strand_id
1 'polypeptide(L)'
;MTQQQYQLEDYELFIYSPDTAPPSAGFPVLYVLDGNAFFHTVSDLIHLQARRQEKTGVIPAIVCAVGYPGDAPFHPRRFWDYTPPQDTLHAPMRPNGQPWPASGGADQFLRTMEEVIKPFVEAHYPVNRLSQTLFGHSLGGLLTLYALYTKPDAYQHYVAISPSLWWNRSLMRGLEHDYLIQPVDNHHRVFMAVGSEEKNYLIQDAAELFARLHDSDKIQVEFMEAAGENHLSVVPTVMSRALRFVNREDG
;
A
#
# COMPACT_ATOMS: atom_id res chain seq x y z
N MET A 1 -10.05 22.22 -1.20
CA MET A 1 -9.17 21.04 -1.40
C MET A 1 -8.45 21.22 -2.71
N THR A 2 -7.20 20.76 -2.80
CA THR A 2 -6.42 20.88 -4.02
C THR A 2 -6.06 19.48 -4.52
N GLN A 3 -6.45 19.18 -5.75
CA GLN A 3 -6.00 17.99 -6.48
C GLN A 3 -5.07 18.47 -7.61
N GLN A 4 -3.87 17.90 -7.69
CA GLN A 4 -2.88 18.24 -8.73
C GLN A 4 -2.29 16.96 -9.32
N GLN A 5 -1.86 17.07 -10.57
CA GLN A 5 -1.26 15.99 -11.34
C GLN A 5 0.11 16.44 -11.81
N TYR A 6 1.12 15.58 -11.63
CA TYR A 6 2.50 15.86 -12.01
C TYR A 6 3.08 14.69 -12.79
N GLN A 7 3.78 14.99 -13.88
CA GLN A 7 4.69 14.03 -14.48
C GLN A 7 6.02 14.07 -13.74
N LEU A 8 6.46 12.93 -13.19
CA LEU A 8 7.75 12.81 -12.51
C LEU A 8 8.45 11.52 -12.94
N GLU A 9 9.57 11.67 -13.63
CA GLU A 9 10.21 10.57 -14.36
C GLU A 9 9.20 9.81 -15.25
N ASP A 10 9.10 8.50 -15.07
CA ASP A 10 8.19 7.62 -15.77
C ASP A 10 6.80 7.51 -15.12
N TYR A 11 6.55 8.24 -14.04
CA TYR A 11 5.35 8.14 -13.22
C TYR A 11 4.48 9.38 -13.36
N GLU A 12 3.20 9.17 -13.09
CA GLU A 12 2.23 10.23 -12.96
C GLU A 12 1.75 10.27 -11.51
N LEU A 13 1.97 11.40 -10.84
CA LEU A 13 1.59 11.59 -9.45
C LEU A 13 0.26 12.34 -9.39
N PHE A 14 -0.73 11.74 -8.75
CA PHE A 14 -2.00 12.39 -8.41
C PHE A 14 -1.97 12.73 -6.92
N ILE A 15 -1.98 14.03 -6.60
CA ILE A 15 -1.81 14.51 -5.24
C ILE A 15 -3.09 15.23 -4.78
N TYR A 16 -3.62 14.79 -3.64
CA TYR A 16 -4.64 15.50 -2.88
C TYR A 16 -4.02 16.07 -1.60
N SER A 17 -4.27 17.35 -1.33
CA SER A 17 -3.88 18.00 -0.08
C SER A 17 -5.11 18.58 0.65
N PRO A 18 -5.25 18.35 1.98
CA PRO A 18 -6.31 18.95 2.77
C PRO A 18 -6.27 20.48 2.75
N ASP A 19 -7.46 21.11 2.76
CA ASP A 19 -7.62 22.57 2.76
C ASP A 19 -7.72 23.14 4.18
N THR A 20 -6.98 22.54 5.11
CA THR A 20 -6.95 22.93 6.51
C THR A 20 -5.55 23.37 6.88
N ALA A 21 -5.40 24.07 8.00
CA ALA A 21 -4.06 24.32 8.55
C ALA A 21 -3.37 22.97 8.82
N PRO A 22 -2.10 22.78 8.40
CA PRO A 22 -1.36 21.58 8.73
C PRO A 22 -1.09 21.51 10.24
N PRO A 23 -1.05 20.30 10.85
CA PRO A 23 -0.47 20.12 12.17
C PRO A 23 0.97 20.63 12.23
N SER A 24 1.48 20.92 13.42
CA SER A 24 2.87 21.42 13.59
C SER A 24 3.93 20.46 13.04
N ALA A 25 3.67 19.16 13.12
CA ALA A 25 4.53 18.12 12.55
C ALA A 25 4.32 17.87 11.05
N GLY A 26 3.37 18.56 10.40
CA GLY A 26 2.89 18.29 9.05
C GLY A 26 1.71 17.32 8.99
N PHE A 27 1.15 17.14 7.80
CA PHE A 27 0.11 16.14 7.54
C PHE A 27 0.71 14.74 7.38
N PRO A 28 0.03 13.69 7.88
CA PRO A 28 0.27 12.34 7.43
C PRO A 28 0.14 12.21 5.91
N VAL A 29 0.86 11.25 5.32
CA VAL A 29 0.83 11.00 3.87
C VAL A 29 0.48 9.55 3.58
N LEU A 30 -0.53 9.33 2.74
CA LEU A 30 -0.85 8.04 2.16
C LEU A 30 -0.27 7.96 0.74
N TYR A 31 0.77 7.14 0.56
CA TYR A 31 1.30 6.79 -0.75
C TYR A 31 0.48 5.63 -1.33
N VAL A 32 -0.25 5.89 -2.41
CA VAL A 32 -1.22 4.96 -3.00
C VAL A 32 -0.65 4.40 -4.30
N LEU A 33 -0.34 3.10 -4.33
CA LEU A 33 0.04 2.40 -5.55
C LEU A 33 -1.15 2.23 -6.49
N ASP A 34 -0.88 1.96 -7.78
CA ASP A 34 -1.89 1.93 -8.85
C ASP A 34 -2.74 3.21 -8.84
N GLY A 35 -2.08 4.37 -8.86
CA GLY A 35 -2.72 5.67 -8.64
C GLY A 35 -3.87 5.98 -9.59
N ASN A 36 -3.76 5.58 -10.86
CA ASN A 36 -4.82 5.72 -11.86
C ASN A 36 -6.14 5.01 -11.44
N ALA A 37 -6.06 3.91 -10.69
CA ALA A 37 -7.23 3.15 -10.23
C ALA A 37 -7.82 3.70 -8.92
N PHE A 38 -6.96 4.12 -7.98
CA PHE A 38 -7.37 4.29 -6.59
C PHE A 38 -7.34 5.73 -6.06
N PHE A 39 -6.75 6.68 -6.80
CA PHE A 39 -6.61 8.06 -6.34
C PHE A 39 -7.94 8.69 -5.89
N HIS A 40 -8.97 8.67 -6.75
CA HIS A 40 -10.26 9.30 -6.44
C HIS A 40 -10.96 8.61 -5.27
N THR A 41 -11.01 7.27 -5.26
CA THR A 41 -11.60 6.50 -4.16
C THR A 41 -10.98 6.88 -2.81
N VAL A 42 -9.64 6.91 -2.72
CA VAL A 42 -8.95 7.17 -1.45
C VAL A 42 -9.06 8.64 -1.04
N SER A 43 -8.81 9.56 -1.98
CA SER A 43 -8.85 11.00 -1.69
C SER A 43 -10.26 11.47 -1.32
N ASP A 44 -11.30 10.99 -1.98
CA ASP A 44 -12.69 11.35 -1.66
C ASP A 44 -13.12 10.79 -0.30
N LEU A 45 -12.70 9.58 0.07
CA LEU A 45 -12.97 9.01 1.39
C LEU A 45 -12.32 9.81 2.52
N ILE A 46 -11.07 10.24 2.34
CA ILE A 46 -10.37 11.11 3.29
C ILE A 46 -11.07 12.47 3.35
N HIS A 47 -11.32 13.10 2.19
CA HIS A 47 -11.98 14.40 2.11
C HIS A 47 -13.34 14.41 2.81
N LEU A 48 -14.15 13.37 2.60
CA LEU A 48 -15.47 13.25 3.20
C LEU A 48 -15.39 13.00 4.71
N GLN A 49 -14.59 12.02 5.14
CA GLN A 49 -14.60 11.56 6.53
C GLN A 49 -13.84 12.49 7.47
N ALA A 50 -12.77 13.14 7.00
CA ALA A 50 -11.96 14.05 7.82
C ALA A 50 -12.72 15.30 8.28
N ARG A 51 -13.83 15.65 7.62
CA ARG A 51 -14.72 16.77 8.05
C ARG A 51 -15.36 16.56 9.43
N ARG A 52 -15.44 15.32 9.88
CA ARG A 52 -15.97 14.92 11.20
C ARG A 52 -15.04 13.90 11.83
N GLN A 53 -13.74 14.18 11.79
CA GLN A 53 -12.68 13.28 12.29
C GLN A 53 -12.94 12.76 13.70
N GLU A 54 -13.57 13.56 14.57
CA GLU A 54 -13.97 13.19 15.93
C GLU A 54 -15.03 12.08 16.00
N LYS A 55 -15.78 11.88 14.90
CA LYS A 55 -16.80 10.81 14.76
C LYS A 55 -16.33 9.68 13.87
N THR A 56 -15.57 10.00 12.84
CA THR A 56 -15.18 9.03 11.81
C THR A 56 -13.85 8.36 12.11
N GLY A 57 -13.01 8.93 12.98
CA GLY A 57 -11.65 8.45 13.25
C GLY A 57 -10.70 8.56 12.04
N VAL A 58 -11.08 9.30 11.01
CA VAL A 58 -10.23 9.59 9.84
C VAL A 58 -9.77 11.04 9.94
N ILE A 59 -8.47 11.28 9.94
CA ILE A 59 -7.88 12.63 10.05
C ILE A 59 -7.55 13.19 8.65
N PRO A 60 -7.40 14.52 8.50
CA PRO A 60 -6.86 15.12 7.29
C PRO A 60 -5.47 14.57 6.96
N ALA A 61 -5.30 14.03 5.75
CA ALA A 61 -4.04 13.48 5.26
C ALA A 61 -3.83 13.84 3.79
N ILE A 62 -2.57 13.96 3.39
CA ILE A 62 -2.18 14.06 1.98
C ILE A 62 -2.33 12.68 1.35
N VAL A 63 -2.85 12.62 0.12
CA VAL A 63 -2.77 11.40 -0.71
C VAL A 63 -1.80 11.70 -1.83
N CYS A 64 -0.75 10.89 -1.95
CA CYS A 64 0.13 10.87 -3.11
C CYS A 64 -0.05 9.53 -3.82
N ALA A 65 -0.92 9.51 -4.82
CA ALA A 65 -1.16 8.32 -5.63
C ALA A 65 -0.16 8.26 -6.78
N VAL A 66 0.57 7.16 -6.86
CA VAL A 66 1.63 6.92 -7.84
C VAL A 66 1.07 6.03 -8.95
N GLY A 67 0.81 6.66 -10.08
CA GLY A 67 0.32 6.02 -11.29
C GLY A 67 1.32 6.11 -12.44
N TYR A 68 0.79 5.93 -13.63
CA TYR A 68 1.53 5.92 -14.88
C TYR A 68 0.82 6.80 -15.91
N PRO A 69 1.53 7.34 -16.90
CA PRO A 69 0.90 8.07 -17.99
C PRO A 69 -0.22 7.26 -18.68
N GLY A 70 -1.40 7.86 -18.79
CA GLY A 70 -2.55 7.32 -19.52
C GLY A 70 -3.77 6.99 -18.63
N ASP A 71 -4.87 6.62 -19.27
CA ASP A 71 -6.19 6.57 -18.60
C ASP A 71 -6.56 5.18 -18.06
N ALA A 72 -5.74 4.16 -18.36
CA ALA A 72 -6.04 2.80 -17.91
C ALA A 72 -5.86 2.69 -16.38
N PRO A 73 -6.78 2.03 -15.65
CA PRO A 73 -6.66 1.89 -14.20
C PRO A 73 -5.41 1.11 -13.79
N PHE A 74 -4.98 0.16 -14.62
CA PHE A 74 -3.78 -0.66 -14.36
C PHE A 74 -2.86 -0.65 -15.58
N HIS A 75 -1.68 -0.05 -15.42
CA HIS A 75 -0.66 0.00 -16.45
C HIS A 75 0.21 -1.28 -16.44
N PRO A 76 0.64 -1.83 -17.61
CA PRO A 76 1.46 -3.04 -17.65
C PRO A 76 2.80 -2.95 -16.89
N ARG A 77 3.36 -1.74 -16.74
CA ARG A 77 4.61 -1.51 -15.99
C ARG A 77 4.54 -1.95 -14.53
N ARG A 78 3.35 -1.98 -13.93
CA ARG A 78 3.17 -2.47 -12.55
C ARG A 78 3.72 -3.88 -12.32
N PHE A 79 3.76 -4.72 -13.36
CA PHE A 79 4.37 -6.05 -13.28
C PHE A 79 5.89 -5.97 -13.06
N TRP A 80 6.56 -4.97 -13.62
CA TRP A 80 7.96 -4.69 -13.33
C TRP A 80 8.09 -4.12 -11.93
N ASP A 81 7.41 -3.00 -11.67
CA ASP A 81 7.62 -2.19 -10.47
C ASP A 81 7.20 -2.88 -9.16
N TYR A 82 6.16 -3.72 -9.18
CA TYR A 82 5.56 -4.23 -7.94
C TYR A 82 5.95 -5.66 -7.58
N THR A 83 6.82 -6.28 -8.37
CA THR A 83 7.23 -7.67 -8.14
C THR A 83 8.69 -7.73 -7.71
N PRO A 84 9.01 -8.51 -6.67
CA PRO A 84 10.38 -8.71 -6.22
C PRO A 84 11.31 -9.22 -7.32
N PRO A 85 12.62 -8.92 -7.25
CA PRO A 85 13.61 -9.53 -8.13
C PRO A 85 13.55 -11.05 -8.01
N GLN A 86 13.73 -11.74 -9.14
CA GLN A 86 13.68 -13.20 -9.19
C GLN A 86 14.52 -13.72 -10.34
N ASP A 87 15.22 -14.83 -10.11
CA ASP A 87 16.00 -15.51 -11.15
C ASP A 87 15.09 -16.25 -12.15
N THR A 88 13.93 -16.75 -11.69
CA THR A 88 12.94 -17.42 -12.53
C THR A 88 11.54 -17.19 -11.97
N LEU A 89 10.59 -16.82 -12.83
CA LEU A 89 9.19 -16.62 -12.45
C LEU A 89 8.50 -17.98 -12.28
N HIS A 90 8.24 -18.39 -11.03
CA HIS A 90 7.43 -19.57 -10.70
C HIS A 90 5.95 -19.22 -10.49
N ALA A 91 5.37 -18.42 -11.38
CA ALA A 91 3.95 -18.08 -11.34
C ALA A 91 3.09 -19.06 -12.17
N PRO A 92 1.84 -19.31 -11.77
CA PRO A 92 0.88 -20.01 -12.62
C PRO A 92 0.74 -19.32 -13.98
N MET A 93 0.39 -20.09 -15.01
CA MET A 93 0.10 -19.52 -16.33
C MET A 93 -0.99 -18.45 -16.21
N ARG A 94 -0.86 -17.36 -16.96
CA ARG A 94 -1.87 -16.30 -16.94
C ARG A 94 -3.23 -16.86 -17.37
N PRO A 95 -4.34 -16.37 -16.80
CA PRO A 95 -5.68 -16.80 -17.20
C PRO A 95 -5.97 -16.64 -18.70
N ASN A 96 -5.32 -15.68 -19.36
CA ASN A 96 -5.45 -15.44 -20.80
C ASN A 96 -4.49 -16.27 -21.68
N GLY A 97 -3.72 -17.18 -21.08
CA GLY A 97 -2.74 -18.03 -21.78
C GLY A 97 -1.48 -17.32 -22.29
N GLN A 98 -1.34 -16.02 -22.05
CA GLN A 98 -0.17 -15.25 -22.48
C GLN A 98 0.97 -15.34 -21.45
N PRO A 99 2.25 -15.15 -21.86
CA PRO A 99 3.33 -15.01 -20.90
C PRO A 99 3.11 -13.80 -19.98
N TRP A 100 3.66 -13.88 -18.77
CA TRP A 100 3.74 -12.72 -17.88
C TRP A 100 4.63 -11.63 -18.49
N PRO A 101 4.31 -10.35 -18.28
CA PRO A 101 5.22 -9.26 -18.67
C PRO A 101 6.53 -9.35 -17.88
N ALA A 102 7.52 -8.55 -18.29
CA ALA A 102 8.74 -8.37 -17.52
C ALA A 102 8.41 -7.99 -16.06
N SER A 103 9.15 -8.58 -15.13
CA SER A 103 8.94 -8.49 -13.69
C SER A 103 10.28 -8.44 -12.96
N GLY A 104 10.32 -7.84 -11.78
CA GLY A 104 11.48 -7.90 -10.88
C GLY A 104 12.07 -6.54 -10.47
N GLY A 105 11.37 -5.45 -10.74
CA GLY A 105 11.82 -4.08 -10.52
C GLY A 105 11.51 -3.48 -9.15
N ALA A 106 11.01 -4.25 -8.18
CA ALA A 106 10.59 -3.72 -6.87
C ALA A 106 11.65 -2.87 -6.17
N ASP A 107 12.92 -3.29 -6.17
CA ASP A 107 13.99 -2.53 -5.53
C ASP A 107 14.24 -1.18 -6.20
N GLN A 108 14.14 -1.14 -7.54
CA GLN A 108 14.28 0.10 -8.30
C GLN A 108 13.10 1.03 -8.03
N PHE A 109 11.87 0.50 -8.05
CA PHE A 109 10.67 1.27 -7.77
C PHE A 109 10.70 1.85 -6.35
N LEU A 110 11.03 1.04 -5.34
CA LEU A 110 11.16 1.52 -3.95
C LEU A 110 12.27 2.54 -3.79
N ARG A 111 13.37 2.42 -4.54
CA ARG A 111 14.39 3.46 -4.59
C ARG A 111 13.83 4.77 -5.14
N THR A 112 13.10 4.74 -6.25
CA THR A 112 12.45 5.95 -6.80
C THR A 112 11.46 6.55 -5.80
N MET A 113 10.71 5.72 -5.07
CA MET A 113 9.83 6.20 -4.00
C MET A 113 10.59 7.00 -2.95
N GLU A 114 11.71 6.47 -2.44
CA GLU A 114 12.53 7.13 -1.40
C GLU A 114 13.33 8.33 -1.89
N GLU A 115 13.98 8.21 -3.04
CA GLU A 115 14.99 9.16 -3.49
C GLU A 115 14.41 10.26 -4.39
N VAL A 116 13.20 10.06 -4.94
CA VAL A 116 12.59 10.98 -5.93
C VAL A 116 11.19 11.42 -5.51
N ILE A 117 10.25 10.49 -5.34
CA ILE A 117 8.83 10.82 -5.12
C ILE A 117 8.61 11.44 -3.74
N LYS A 118 9.10 10.81 -2.66
CA LYS A 118 8.98 11.37 -1.30
C LYS A 118 9.60 12.77 -1.18
N PRO A 119 10.86 13.01 -1.61
CA PRO A 119 11.45 14.35 -1.61
C PRO A 119 10.65 15.37 -2.42
N PHE A 120 10.07 14.97 -3.56
CA PHE A 120 9.21 15.84 -4.35
C PHE A 120 7.97 16.26 -3.55
N VAL A 121 7.26 15.32 -2.91
CA VAL A 121 6.06 15.63 -2.12
C VAL A 121 6.41 16.53 -0.93
N GLU A 122 7.49 16.25 -0.22
CA GLU A 122 7.96 17.04 0.93
C GLU A 122 8.36 18.47 0.55
N ALA A 123 8.89 18.67 -0.65
CA ALA A 123 9.25 20.00 -1.14
C ALA A 123 8.02 20.87 -1.47
N HIS A 124 6.87 20.25 -1.76
CA HIS A 124 5.65 20.94 -2.21
C HIS A 124 4.55 20.99 -1.15
N TYR A 125 4.59 20.12 -0.15
CA TYR A 125 3.53 19.96 0.85
C TYR A 125 4.09 19.78 2.27
N PRO A 126 3.38 20.22 3.32
CA PRO A 126 3.82 20.06 4.70
C PRO A 126 3.61 18.61 5.16
N VAL A 127 4.62 17.77 4.98
CA VAL A 127 4.60 16.33 5.28
C VAL A 127 5.13 16.02 6.69
N ASN A 128 4.43 15.14 7.40
CA ASN A 128 4.94 14.48 8.60
C ASN A 128 5.67 13.18 8.22
N ARG A 129 7.01 13.21 8.24
CA ARG A 129 7.87 12.05 7.92
C ARG A 129 7.71 10.88 8.89
N LEU A 130 7.16 11.12 10.07
CA LEU A 130 6.89 10.10 11.09
C LEU A 130 5.49 9.49 10.93
N SER A 131 4.72 9.87 9.90
CA SER A 131 3.37 9.37 9.67
C SER A 131 3.12 9.14 8.17
N GLN A 132 3.82 8.16 7.61
CA GLN A 132 3.73 7.78 6.20
C GLN A 132 3.15 6.37 6.08
N THR A 133 2.19 6.22 5.18
CA THR A 133 1.54 4.94 4.90
C THR A 133 1.76 4.53 3.45
N LEU A 134 2.11 3.27 3.21
CA LEU A 134 2.10 2.68 1.88
C LEU A 134 0.84 1.83 1.71
N PHE A 135 0.05 2.13 0.68
CA PHE A 135 -1.14 1.39 0.30
C PHE A 135 -0.93 0.66 -1.02
N GLY A 136 -1.33 -0.61 -1.09
CA GLY A 136 -1.36 -1.34 -2.33
C GLY A 136 -2.38 -2.48 -2.36
N HIS A 137 -2.87 -2.76 -3.56
CA HIS A 137 -3.80 -3.84 -3.86
C HIS A 137 -3.18 -4.89 -4.80
N SER A 138 -3.46 -6.17 -4.61
CA SER A 138 -3.00 -7.24 -5.50
C SER A 138 -1.47 -7.28 -5.59
N LEU A 139 -0.85 -7.05 -6.76
CA LEU A 139 0.61 -6.86 -6.86
C LEU A 139 1.10 -5.64 -6.06
N GLY A 140 0.32 -4.56 -5.98
CA GLY A 140 0.66 -3.44 -5.09
C GLY A 140 0.67 -3.87 -3.62
N GLY A 141 -0.21 -4.78 -3.22
CA GLY A 141 -0.22 -5.37 -1.87
C GLY A 141 1.02 -6.26 -1.63
N LEU A 142 1.47 -6.99 -2.66
CA LEU A 142 2.75 -7.71 -2.64
C LEU A 142 3.93 -6.74 -2.44
N LEU A 143 4.01 -5.66 -3.22
CA LEU A 143 5.05 -4.64 -3.07
C LEU A 143 5.00 -3.98 -1.69
N THR A 144 3.81 -3.73 -1.16
CA THR A 144 3.60 -3.12 0.15
C THR A 144 4.23 -3.97 1.25
N LEU A 145 4.00 -5.30 1.22
CA LEU A 145 4.63 -6.23 2.15
C LEU A 145 6.12 -6.41 1.88
N TYR A 146 6.54 -6.39 0.62
CA TYR A 146 7.97 -6.44 0.26
C TYR A 146 8.73 -5.23 0.82
N ALA A 147 8.15 -4.03 0.75
CA ALA A 147 8.71 -2.81 1.32
C ALA A 147 8.82 -2.91 2.85
N LEU A 148 7.79 -3.42 3.53
CA LEU A 148 7.83 -3.68 4.98
C LEU A 148 9.04 -4.54 5.37
N TYR A 149 9.30 -5.62 4.63
CA TYR A 149 10.37 -6.55 5.01
C TYR A 149 11.77 -6.11 4.58
N THR A 150 11.90 -5.36 3.48
CA THR A 150 13.21 -4.99 2.92
C THR A 150 13.66 -3.57 3.24
N LYS A 151 12.71 -2.68 3.55
CA LYS A 151 12.90 -1.26 3.85
C LYS A 151 12.00 -0.84 5.02
N PRO A 152 12.10 -1.49 6.19
CA PRO A 152 11.16 -1.27 7.30
C PRO A 152 11.06 0.19 7.75
N ASP A 153 12.15 0.96 7.64
CA ASP A 153 12.16 2.37 8.07
C ASP A 153 11.53 3.34 7.05
N ALA A 154 11.13 2.85 5.87
CA ALA A 154 10.56 3.69 4.81
C ALA A 154 9.16 4.23 5.17
N TYR A 155 8.33 3.41 5.81
CA TYR A 155 6.96 3.77 6.17
C TYR A 155 6.62 3.25 7.56
N GLN A 156 5.81 4.01 8.29
CA GLN A 156 5.34 3.64 9.62
C GLN A 156 4.13 2.71 9.54
N HIS A 157 3.29 2.88 8.51
CA HIS A 157 2.08 2.09 8.34
C HIS A 157 1.98 1.47 6.93
N TYR A 158 1.30 0.34 6.84
CA TYR A 158 1.13 -0.42 5.61
C TYR A 158 -0.33 -0.86 5.47
N VAL A 159 -0.89 -0.73 4.27
CA VAL A 159 -2.23 -1.22 3.93
C VAL A 159 -2.10 -2.15 2.73
N ALA A 160 -2.16 -3.45 2.98
CA ALA A 160 -2.02 -4.48 1.95
C ALA A 160 -3.35 -5.21 1.73
N ILE A 161 -4.04 -4.86 0.65
CA ILE A 161 -5.33 -5.47 0.29
C ILE A 161 -5.11 -6.54 -0.79
N SER A 162 -5.62 -7.74 -0.54
CA SER A 162 -5.52 -8.91 -1.43
C SER A 162 -4.09 -9.16 -1.93
N PRO A 163 -3.07 -9.17 -1.05
CA PRO A 163 -1.67 -9.22 -1.47
C PRO A 163 -1.39 -10.50 -2.27
N SER A 164 -0.78 -10.36 -3.45
CA SER A 164 -0.50 -11.48 -4.35
C SER A 164 0.74 -12.28 -3.95
N LEU A 165 0.74 -12.82 -2.73
CA LEU A 165 1.85 -13.60 -2.15
C LEU A 165 2.22 -14.82 -2.99
N TRP A 166 1.25 -15.38 -3.73
CA TRP A 166 1.45 -16.46 -4.68
C TRP A 166 2.47 -16.16 -5.79
N TRP A 167 2.80 -14.90 -6.05
CA TRP A 167 3.76 -14.50 -7.09
C TRP A 167 5.16 -15.07 -6.84
N ASN A 168 5.65 -14.97 -5.60
CA ASN A 168 6.92 -15.56 -5.17
C ASN A 168 6.88 -15.89 -3.68
N ARG A 169 6.12 -16.95 -3.34
CA ARG A 169 5.83 -17.35 -1.95
C ARG A 169 7.11 -17.58 -1.14
N SER A 170 8.06 -18.31 -1.72
CA SER A 170 9.28 -18.70 -1.00
C SER A 170 10.12 -17.48 -0.61
N LEU A 171 10.28 -16.52 -1.53
CA LEU A 171 11.01 -15.28 -1.25
C LEU A 171 10.30 -14.48 -0.15
N MET A 172 8.99 -14.25 -0.31
CA MET A 172 8.22 -13.48 0.67
C MET A 172 8.27 -14.10 2.07
N ARG A 173 8.23 -15.44 2.17
CA ARG A 173 8.36 -16.16 3.44
C ARG A 173 9.74 -16.04 4.06
N GLY A 174 10.81 -16.04 3.25
CA GLY A 174 12.17 -15.80 3.73
C GLY A 174 12.34 -14.39 4.28
N LEU A 175 11.88 -13.38 3.53
CA LEU A 175 11.93 -11.97 3.95
C LEU A 175 11.11 -11.71 5.21
N GLU A 176 9.90 -12.28 5.29
CA GLU A 176 9.06 -12.23 6.49
C GLU A 176 9.80 -12.81 7.71
N HIS A 177 10.41 -13.99 7.57
CA HIS A 177 11.16 -14.62 8.64
C HIS A 177 12.32 -13.75 9.11
N ASP A 178 13.13 -13.25 8.18
CA ASP A 178 14.29 -12.41 8.48
C ASP A 178 13.89 -11.12 9.21
N TYR A 179 12.82 -10.46 8.75
CA TYR A 179 12.26 -9.27 9.41
C TYR A 179 11.78 -9.58 10.84
N LEU A 180 11.07 -10.71 11.03
CA LEU A 180 10.53 -11.10 12.33
C LEU A 180 11.61 -11.55 13.34
N ILE A 181 12.82 -11.91 12.91
CA ILE A 181 13.93 -12.27 13.84
C ILE A 181 14.95 -11.15 14.06
N GLN A 182 15.03 -10.14 13.19
CA GLN A 182 16.00 -9.03 13.33
C GLN A 182 15.62 -8.07 14.47
N PRO A 183 16.55 -7.55 15.27
CA PRO A 183 16.22 -6.50 16.24
C PRO A 183 15.89 -5.21 15.49
N VAL A 184 14.60 -4.88 15.40
CA VAL A 184 14.11 -3.60 14.87
C VAL A 184 13.36 -2.89 15.98
N ASP A 185 13.73 -1.64 16.24
CA ASP A 185 13.13 -0.79 17.28
C ASP A 185 11.80 -0.14 16.83
N ASN A 186 11.33 -0.44 15.62
CA ASN A 186 10.15 0.16 15.03
C ASN A 186 8.94 -0.76 15.13
N HIS A 187 7.86 -0.25 15.72
CA HIS A 187 6.56 -0.90 15.71
C HIS A 187 5.78 -0.45 14.47
N HIS A 188 5.50 -1.39 13.56
CA HIS A 188 4.75 -1.10 12.34
C HIS A 188 3.27 -1.41 12.52
N ARG A 189 2.42 -0.63 11.85
CA ARG A 189 1.00 -0.97 11.72
C ARG A 189 0.71 -1.54 10.34
N VAL A 190 0.07 -2.70 10.31
CA VAL A 190 -0.27 -3.38 9.05
C VAL A 190 -1.77 -3.67 9.02
N PHE A 191 -2.49 -3.02 8.12
CA PHE A 191 -3.87 -3.38 7.80
C PHE A 191 -3.87 -4.34 6.60
N MET A 192 -4.52 -5.49 6.77
CA MET A 192 -4.69 -6.48 5.72
C MET A 192 -6.17 -6.74 5.47
N ALA A 193 -6.51 -6.98 4.21
CA ALA A 193 -7.86 -7.44 3.88
C ALA A 193 -7.87 -8.33 2.64
N VAL A 194 -8.90 -9.17 2.53
CA VAL A 194 -9.24 -9.97 1.34
C VAL A 194 -10.76 -10.01 1.18
N GLY A 195 -11.27 -10.20 -0.02
CA GLY A 195 -12.68 -10.48 -0.26
C GLY A 195 -13.00 -11.96 -0.06
N SER A 196 -14.17 -12.28 0.52
CA SER A 196 -14.57 -13.66 0.78
C SER A 196 -14.90 -14.46 -0.50
N GLU A 197 -15.16 -13.77 -1.62
CA GLU A 197 -15.41 -14.36 -2.94
C GLU A 197 -14.13 -14.42 -3.81
N GLU A 198 -12.96 -14.15 -3.21
CA GLU A 198 -11.69 -14.36 -3.88
C GLU A 198 -11.32 -15.84 -4.01
N LYS A 199 -10.30 -16.13 -4.82
CA LYS A 199 -9.79 -17.50 -4.94
C LYS A 199 -9.30 -17.99 -3.58
N ASN A 200 -9.65 -19.22 -3.21
CA ASN A 200 -9.30 -19.80 -1.89
C ASN A 200 -7.84 -19.63 -1.48
N TYR A 201 -6.90 -19.74 -2.43
CA TYR A 201 -5.48 -19.57 -2.10
C TYR A 201 -5.14 -18.13 -1.68
N LEU A 202 -5.81 -17.09 -2.20
CA LEU A 202 -5.59 -15.69 -1.76
C LEU A 202 -6.08 -15.49 -0.33
N ILE A 203 -7.24 -16.06 -0.01
CA ILE A 203 -7.84 -15.98 1.32
C ILE A 203 -6.95 -16.72 2.33
N GLN A 204 -6.55 -17.96 2.01
CA GLN A 204 -5.68 -18.78 2.85
C GLN A 204 -4.33 -18.09 3.08
N ASP A 205 -3.69 -17.58 2.03
CA ASP A 205 -2.40 -16.89 2.14
C ASP A 205 -2.44 -15.70 3.10
N ALA A 206 -3.48 -14.87 2.97
CA ALA A 206 -3.63 -13.68 3.80
C ALA A 206 -3.94 -14.04 5.25
N ALA A 207 -4.80 -15.04 5.49
CA ALA A 207 -5.12 -15.52 6.82
C ALA A 207 -3.90 -16.15 7.52
N GLU A 208 -3.12 -16.98 6.81
CA GLU A 208 -1.90 -17.57 7.33
C GLU A 208 -0.83 -16.52 7.62
N LEU A 209 -0.68 -15.51 6.75
CA LEU A 209 0.22 -14.40 7.01
C LEU A 209 -0.22 -13.60 8.24
N PHE A 210 -1.51 -13.25 8.34
CA PHE A 210 -2.05 -12.57 9.51
C PHE A 210 -1.73 -13.33 10.80
N ALA A 211 -1.94 -14.64 10.84
CA ALA A 211 -1.64 -15.44 12.03
C ALA A 211 -0.16 -15.31 12.47
N ARG A 212 0.78 -15.31 11.52
CA ARG A 212 2.21 -15.15 11.82
C ARG A 212 2.59 -13.74 12.26
N LEU A 213 1.97 -12.71 11.67
CA LEU A 213 2.24 -11.32 12.07
C LEU A 213 1.57 -10.97 13.41
N HIS A 214 0.41 -11.57 13.71
CA HIS A 214 -0.34 -11.30 14.94
C HIS A 214 0.39 -11.76 16.19
N ASP A 215 1.19 -12.82 16.08
CA ASP A 215 2.01 -13.33 17.17
C ASP A 215 3.31 -12.53 17.39
N SER A 216 3.57 -11.51 16.57
CA SER A 216 4.76 -10.66 16.68
C SER A 216 4.53 -9.45 17.60
N ASP A 217 5.53 -9.10 18.39
CA ASP A 217 5.61 -7.86 19.15
C ASP A 217 5.99 -6.63 18.30
N LYS A 218 6.48 -6.85 17.08
CA LYS A 218 6.93 -5.79 16.15
C LYS A 218 5.82 -5.19 15.31
N ILE A 219 4.77 -5.96 15.06
CA ILE A 219 3.69 -5.55 14.15
C ILE A 219 2.37 -5.51 14.90
N GLN A 220 1.76 -4.33 14.93
CA GLN A 220 0.34 -4.24 15.20
C GLN A 220 -0.42 -4.52 13.89
N VAL A 221 -1.06 -5.69 13.80
CA VAL A 221 -1.78 -6.11 12.59
C VAL A 221 -3.29 -6.19 12.82
N GLU A 222 -4.07 -5.74 11.83
CA GLU A 222 -5.51 -5.99 11.75
C GLU A 222 -5.82 -6.66 10.40
N PHE A 223 -6.62 -7.73 10.42
CA PHE A 223 -7.03 -8.46 9.22
C PHE A 223 -8.56 -8.49 9.08
N MET A 224 -9.05 -8.28 7.86
CA MET A 224 -10.47 -8.33 7.54
C MET A 224 -10.73 -9.17 6.29
N GLU A 225 -11.52 -10.24 6.44
CA GLU A 225 -12.19 -10.88 5.32
C GLU A 225 -13.52 -10.15 5.04
N ALA A 226 -13.63 -9.51 3.89
CA ALA A 226 -14.79 -8.71 3.51
C ALA A 226 -15.85 -9.61 2.84
N ALA A 227 -16.94 -9.85 3.57
CA ALA A 227 -18.02 -10.74 3.14
C ALA A 227 -18.69 -10.24 1.84
N GLY A 228 -18.86 -11.15 0.88
CA GLY A 228 -19.50 -10.88 -0.41
C GLY A 228 -18.62 -10.11 -1.41
N GLU A 229 -17.39 -9.77 -1.03
CA GLU A 229 -16.49 -9.00 -1.89
C GLU A 229 -15.60 -9.89 -2.73
N ASN A 230 -15.39 -9.48 -3.98
CA ASN A 230 -14.43 -10.08 -4.90
C ASN A 230 -13.13 -9.26 -4.96
N HIS A 231 -12.19 -9.71 -5.80
CA HIS A 231 -10.85 -9.15 -5.88
C HIS A 231 -10.79 -7.64 -6.15
N LEU A 232 -11.77 -7.04 -6.85
CA LEU A 232 -11.77 -5.59 -7.13
C LEU A 232 -12.69 -4.81 -6.19
N SER A 233 -13.80 -5.39 -5.74
CA SER A 233 -14.77 -4.69 -4.89
C SER A 233 -14.33 -4.58 -3.42
N VAL A 234 -13.39 -5.43 -2.98
CA VAL A 234 -12.85 -5.39 -1.61
C VAL A 234 -12.21 -4.03 -1.25
N VAL A 235 -11.52 -3.37 -2.19
CA VAL A 235 -10.78 -2.13 -1.91
C VAL A 235 -11.71 -1.03 -1.38
N PRO A 236 -12.74 -0.57 -2.12
CA PRO A 236 -13.64 0.47 -1.61
C PRO A 236 -14.36 0.04 -0.32
N THR A 237 -14.68 -1.25 -0.16
CA THR A 237 -15.38 -1.77 1.02
C THR A 237 -14.58 -1.62 2.31
N VAL A 238 -13.27 -1.91 2.27
CA VAL A 238 -12.44 -1.93 3.49
C VAL A 238 -11.68 -0.63 3.75
N MET A 239 -11.61 0.27 2.76
CA MET A 239 -10.73 1.46 2.83
C MET A 239 -11.03 2.37 4.03
N SER A 240 -12.30 2.59 4.37
CA SER A 240 -12.64 3.41 5.55
C SER A 240 -12.12 2.79 6.86
N ARG A 241 -12.09 1.45 6.94
CA ARG A 241 -11.56 0.74 8.11
C ARG A 241 -10.04 0.81 8.16
N ALA A 242 -9.38 0.64 7.01
CA ALA A 242 -7.94 0.81 6.87
C ALA A 242 -7.48 2.22 7.27
N LEU A 243 -8.16 3.26 6.79
CA LEU A 243 -7.87 4.66 7.14
C LEU A 243 -7.99 4.91 8.65
N ARG A 244 -9.04 4.40 9.30
CA ARG A 244 -9.18 4.50 10.76
C ARG A 244 -8.06 3.76 11.50
N PHE A 245 -7.64 2.61 11.00
CA PHE A 245 -6.61 1.80 11.64
C PHE A 245 -5.25 2.49 11.63
N VAL A 246 -4.81 3.02 10.48
CA VAL A 246 -3.51 3.69 10.37
C VAL A 246 -3.46 5.06 11.05
N ASN A 247 -4.62 5.68 11.30
CA ASN A 247 -4.75 6.97 11.97
C ASN A 247 -4.86 6.90 13.51
N ARG A 248 -4.85 5.71 14.13
CA ARG A 248 -4.95 5.60 15.60
C ARG A 248 -3.77 6.33 16.26
N GLU A 249 -3.97 6.96 17.40
CA GLU A 249 -2.82 7.41 18.20
C GLU A 249 -2.17 6.17 18.83
N ASP A 250 -0.84 6.14 18.93
CA ASP A 250 -0.16 5.15 19.77
C ASP A 250 -0.58 5.44 21.22
N GLY A 251 -1.21 4.46 21.86
CA GLY A 251 -1.75 4.56 23.22
C GLY A 251 -0.67 4.60 24.30
#